data_AF-A0A2V6CIY5-F1
#
_entry.id   AF-A0A2V6CIY5-F1
#
_cell.length_a   1.000
_cell.length_b   1.000
_cell.length_c   1.000
_cell.angle_alpha   90.00
_cell.angle_beta   90.00
_cell.angle_gamma   90.00
#
_symmetry.space_group_name_H-M   'P 1'
#
loop_
_entity.id
_entity.type
_entity.pdbx_description
1 polymer ?
#
loop_
_entity_poly.entity_id
_entity_poly.type
_entity_poly.pdbx_seq_one_letter_code
_entity_poly.pdbx_strand_id
1 'polypeptide(L)'
;MPAISYSDIWTPFFIIVAIAFLIFGGFRGRAFVFCTTLALALSNAAVDPLKHAIERPRPKQVQTVRMIELEKTRPKILSIFKRPIIRVSTEAERARSGASFPSGHTNNNTVIA
;
A
#
# COMPACT_ATOMS: atom_id res chain seq x y z
N MET A 1 5.62 11.32 3.73
CA MET A 1 6.81 10.57 4.18
C MET A 1 6.70 9.12 3.69
N PRO A 2 7.62 8.62 2.85
CA PRO A 2 7.53 7.26 2.29
C PRO A 2 7.38 6.17 3.35
N ALA A 3 8.02 6.34 4.51
CA ALA A 3 7.97 5.40 5.62
C ALA A 3 6.57 5.20 6.23
N ILE A 4 5.72 6.23 6.22
CA ILE A 4 4.38 6.17 6.84
C ILE A 4 3.37 5.59 5.85
N SER A 5 3.44 5.99 4.59
CA SER A 5 2.46 5.56 3.57
C SER A 5 2.73 4.18 3.00
N TYR A 6 3.92 3.60 3.20
CA TYR A 6 4.27 2.29 2.66
C TYR A 6 3.75 1.18 3.59
N SER A 7 2.57 0.66 3.26
CA SER A 7 1.84 -0.33 4.06
C SER A 7 2.66 -1.58 4.39
N ASP A 8 3.52 -2.03 3.47
CA ASP A 8 4.33 -3.24 3.64
C ASP A 8 5.31 -3.20 4.82
N ILE A 9 5.67 -1.99 5.29
CA ILE A 9 6.49 -1.82 6.51
C ILE A 9 5.68 -2.20 7.75
N TRP A 10 4.38 -1.89 7.75
CA TRP A 10 3.49 -2.00 8.90
C TRP A 10 2.65 -3.29 8.89
N THR A 11 2.49 -3.93 7.73
CA THR A 11 1.82 -5.22 7.55
C THR A 11 2.17 -6.27 8.62
N PRO A 12 3.45 -6.53 8.99
CA PRO A 12 3.75 -7.53 10.02
C PRO A 12 3.14 -7.17 11.39
N PHE A 13 3.11 -5.89 11.76
CA PHE A 13 2.47 -5.45 13.02
C PHE A 13 0.95 -5.61 12.95
N PHE A 14 0.32 -5.25 11.84
CA PHE A 14 -1.12 -5.44 11.66
C PHE A 14 -1.51 -6.92 11.74
N ILE A 15 -0.68 -7.82 11.18
CA ILE A 15 -0.89 -9.27 11.30
C ILE A 15 -0.78 -9.72 12.76
N ILE A 16 0.25 -9.28 13.50
CA ILE A 16 0.41 -9.63 14.92
C ILE A 16 -0.79 -9.15 15.74
N VAL A 17 -1.24 -7.91 15.52
CA VAL A 17 -2.43 -7.35 16.20
C VAL A 17 -3.70 -8.13 15.83
N ALA A 18 -3.89 -8.47 14.56
CA ALA A 18 -5.03 -9.28 14.12
C ALA A 18 -5.01 -10.67 14.79
N ILE A 19 -3.87 -11.36 14.84
CA ILE A 19 -3.71 -12.65 15.52
C ILE A 19 -4.02 -12.51 17.02
N ALA A 20 -3.51 -11.45 17.67
CA ALA A 20 -3.80 -11.20 19.08
C ALA A 20 -5.30 -10.99 19.33
N PHE A 21 -6.01 -10.25 18.47
CA PHE A 21 -7.46 -10.10 18.57
C PHE A 21 -8.23 -11.40 18.31
N LEU A 22 -7.73 -12.27 17.43
CA LEU A 22 -8.34 -13.57 17.17
C LEU A 22 -8.22 -14.52 18.39
N ILE A 23 -7.06 -14.52 19.05
CA ILE A 23 -6.77 -15.39 20.20
C ILE A 23 -7.37 -14.82 21.50
N PHE A 24 -7.12 -13.55 21.81
CA PHE A 24 -7.43 -12.94 23.11
C PHE A 24 -8.65 -11.99 23.09
N GLY A 25 -9.11 -11.55 21.92
CA GLY A 25 -10.11 -10.49 21.80
C GLY A 25 -11.57 -10.91 22.04
N GLY A 26 -11.82 -12.18 22.40
CA GLY A 26 -13.18 -12.71 22.58
C GLY A 26 -14.03 -12.58 21.31
N PHE A 27 -15.36 -12.49 21.46
CA PHE A 27 -16.26 -12.37 20.30
C PHE A 27 -16.07 -11.04 19.55
N ARG A 28 -15.93 -9.93 20.29
CA ARG A 28 -15.82 -8.58 19.70
C ARG A 28 -14.52 -8.40 18.90
N GLY A 29 -13.39 -8.89 19.40
CA GLY A 29 -12.12 -8.83 18.67
C GLY A 29 -12.13 -9.67 17.39
N ARG A 30 -12.70 -10.88 17.45
CA ARG A 30 -12.89 -11.72 16.25
C ARG A 30 -13.80 -11.07 15.22
N ALA A 31 -14.92 -10.50 15.66
CA ALA A 31 -15.85 -9.79 14.79
C ALA A 31 -15.18 -8.57 14.14
N PHE A 32 -14.38 -7.80 14.89
CA PHE A 32 -13.62 -6.68 14.35
C PHE A 32 -12.68 -7.14 13.22
N VAL A 33 -11.82 -8.14 13.49
CA VAL A 33 -10.88 -8.66 12.48
C VAL A 33 -11.62 -9.15 11.23
N PHE A 34 -12.74 -9.86 11.42
CA PHE A 34 -13.55 -10.35 10.31
C PHE A 34 -14.14 -9.20 9.48
N CYS A 35 -14.80 -8.23 10.11
CA CYS A 35 -15.41 -7.09 9.44
C CYS A 35 -14.37 -6.24 8.69
N THR A 36 -13.23 -5.94 9.31
CA THR A 36 -12.15 -5.18 8.67
C THR A 36 -11.58 -5.93 7.47
N THR A 37 -11.33 -7.24 7.61
CA THR A 37 -10.81 -8.07 6.50
C THR A 37 -11.80 -8.11 5.34
N LEU A 38 -13.08 -8.30 5.64
CA LEU A 38 -14.15 -8.34 4.63
C LEU A 38 -14.30 -6.99 3.92
N ALA A 39 -14.30 -5.89 4.67
CA ALA A 39 -14.40 -4.54 4.12
C ALA A 39 -13.20 -4.22 3.21
N LEU A 40 -11.98 -4.57 3.64
CA LEU A 40 -10.77 -4.41 2.82
C LEU A 40 -10.82 -5.26 1.54
N ALA A 41 -11.28 -6.50 1.63
CA ALA A 41 -11.39 -7.40 0.49
C ALA A 41 -12.39 -6.86 -0.54
N LEU A 42 -13.60 -6.50 -0.11
CA LEU A 42 -14.65 -5.95 -0.98
C LEU A 42 -14.24 -4.62 -1.61
N SER A 43 -13.63 -3.74 -0.82
CA SER A 43 -13.18 -2.44 -1.28
C SER A 43 -12.08 -2.56 -2.35
N ASN A 44 -11.07 -3.41 -2.12
CA ASN A 44 -10.02 -3.62 -3.12
C ASN A 44 -10.55 -4.32 -4.38
N ALA A 45 -11.49 -5.27 -4.23
CA ALA A 45 -12.15 -5.91 -5.36
C ALA A 45 -12.91 -4.92 -6.25
N ALA A 46 -13.44 -3.83 -5.70
CA ALA A 46 -14.08 -2.76 -6.48
C ALA A 46 -13.07 -1.75 -7.07
N VAL A 47 -12.02 -1.42 -6.32
CA VAL A 47 -11.03 -0.39 -6.68
C VAL A 47 -10.04 -0.85 -7.74
N ASP A 48 -9.60 -2.10 -7.71
CA ASP A 48 -8.60 -2.59 -8.65
C ASP A 48 -9.10 -2.63 -10.11
N PRO A 49 -10.33 -3.08 -10.41
CA PRO A 49 -10.91 -2.94 -11.75
C PRO A 49 -10.97 -1.49 -12.21
N LEU A 50 -11.29 -0.56 -11.31
CA LEU A 50 -11.39 0.87 -11.66
C LEU A 50 -10.03 1.46 -12.06
N LYS A 51 -8.93 0.99 -11.47
CA LYS A 51 -7.57 1.38 -11.88
C LYS A 51 -7.24 0.95 -13.30
N HIS A 52 -7.71 -0.23 -13.69
CA HIS A 52 -7.53 -0.78 -15.03
C HIS A 52 -8.52 -0.21 -16.06
N ALA A 53 -9.68 0.28 -15.62
CA ALA A 53 -10.63 0.94 -16.51
C ALA A 53 -10.22 2.37 -16.87
N ILE A 54 -9.66 3.11 -15.91
CA ILE A 54 -9.30 4.52 -16.10
C ILE A 54 -7.89 4.68 -16.70
N GLU A 55 -7.01 3.71 -16.45
CA GLU A 55 -5.61 3.66 -16.91
C GLU A 55 -4.81 4.96 -16.77
N ARG A 56 -5.18 5.82 -15.80
CA ARG A 56 -4.60 7.17 -15.70
C ARG A 56 -3.08 7.09 -15.51
N PRO A 57 -2.28 7.72 -16.39
CA PRO A 57 -0.82 7.73 -16.28
C PRO A 57 -0.34 8.30 -14.93
N ARG A 58 0.70 7.70 -14.36
CA ARG A 58 1.43 8.22 -13.20
C ARG A 58 2.39 9.33 -13.65
N PRO A 59 2.78 10.28 -12.77
CA PRO A 59 3.74 11.33 -13.12
C PRO A 59 5.04 10.82 -13.76
N LYS A 60 5.55 9.67 -13.29
CA LYS A 60 6.75 9.03 -13.83
C LYS A 60 6.62 8.44 -15.24
N GLN A 61 5.40 8.35 -15.76
CA GLN A 61 5.12 7.84 -17.11
C GLN A 61 5.09 8.94 -18.15
N VAL A 62 4.63 10.13 -17.76
CA VAL A 62 4.46 11.27 -18.67
C VAL A 62 5.71 12.16 -18.70
N GLN A 63 6.46 12.22 -17.58
CA GLN A 63 7.58 13.15 -17.45
C GLN A 63 8.79 12.51 -16.77
N THR A 64 9.95 13.12 -17.00
CA THR A 64 11.18 12.79 -16.26
C THR A 64 11.09 13.33 -14.85
N VAL A 65 10.83 12.46 -13.90
CA VAL A 65 10.65 12.85 -12.48
C VAL A 65 11.77 12.28 -11.62
N ARG A 66 12.14 13.05 -10.60
CA ARG A 66 12.99 12.59 -9.51
C ARG A 66 12.18 11.67 -8.61
N MET A 67 12.59 10.41 -8.55
CA MET A 67 12.01 9.36 -7.71
C MET A 67 12.78 9.29 -6.40
N ILE A 68 12.06 9.29 -5.28
CA ILE A 68 12.59 9.05 -3.94
C ILE A 68 12.05 7.69 -3.50
N GLU A 69 12.92 6.70 -3.44
CA GLU A 69 12.56 5.32 -3.10
C GLU A 69 13.21 4.89 -1.79
N LEU A 70 12.52 4.05 -1.03
CA LEU A 70 13.09 3.40 0.13
C LEU A 70 14.08 2.33 -0.33
N GLU A 71 15.20 2.16 0.38
CA GLU A 71 16.16 1.10 0.10
C GLU A 71 15.46 -0.27 0.18
N LYS A 72 15.73 -1.15 -0.79
CA LYS A 72 15.16 -2.50 -0.82
C LYS A 72 15.85 -3.37 0.23
N THR A 73 15.38 -3.29 1.47
CA THR A 73 15.89 -4.08 2.59
C THR A 73 14.91 -5.19 2.99
N ARG A 74 15.43 -6.30 3.52
CA ARG A 74 14.64 -7.36 4.15
C ARG A 74 15.12 -7.55 5.60
N PRO A 75 14.25 -7.44 6.62
CA PRO A 75 12.83 -7.06 6.56
C PRO A 75 12.62 -5.59 6.13
N LYS A 76 11.48 -5.29 5.48
CA LYS A 76 11.17 -3.97 4.91
C LYS A 76 11.18 -2.84 5.93
N ILE A 77 10.93 -3.12 7.20
CA ILE A 77 11.01 -2.14 8.30
C ILE A 77 12.41 -1.50 8.42
N LEU A 78 13.47 -2.22 8.06
CA LEU A 78 14.82 -1.69 8.11
C LEU A 78 15.05 -0.54 7.13
N SER A 79 14.21 -0.43 6.09
CA SER A 79 14.29 0.67 5.13
C SER A 79 14.02 2.04 5.74
N ILE A 80 13.37 2.12 6.91
CA ILE A 80 13.18 3.37 7.67
C ILE A 80 14.54 3.93 8.14
N PHE A 81 15.47 3.05 8.53
CA PHE A 81 16.78 3.43 9.06
C PHE A 81 17.83 3.61 7.96
N LYS A 82 17.47 3.34 6.70
CA LYS A 82 18.36 3.45 5.55
C LYS A 82 18.14 4.77 4.83
N ARG A 83 19.19 5.23 4.14
CA ARG A 83 19.08 6.44 3.33
C ARG A 83 18.18 6.14 2.12
N PRO A 84 17.21 7.01 1.80
CA PRO A 84 16.39 6.82 0.62
C PRO A 84 17.25 6.95 -0.65
N ILE A 85 16.97 6.10 -1.63
CA ILE A 85 17.61 6.13 -2.93
C ILE A 85 16.92 7.20 -3.78
N ILE A 86 17.72 8.14 -4.29
CA ILE A 86 17.25 9.18 -5.19
C ILE A 86 17.67 8.78 -6.60
N ARG A 87 16.70 8.55 -7.49
CA ARG A 87 16.96 8.22 -8.90
C ARG A 87 16.02 8.98 -9.82
N VAL A 88 16.28 8.94 -11.11
CA VAL A 88 15.37 9.49 -12.13
C VAL A 88 14.53 8.35 -12.74
N SER A 89 13.30 8.66 -13.15
CA SER A 89 12.43 7.71 -13.86
C SER A 89 13.07 7.21 -15.15
N THR A 90 13.04 5.89 -15.38
CA THR A 90 13.62 5.26 -16.57
C THR A 90 12.62 5.18 -17.73
N GLU A 91 13.12 4.99 -18.96
CA GLU A 91 12.26 4.82 -20.14
C GLU A 91 11.34 3.59 -20.05
N ALA A 92 11.85 2.49 -19.48
CA ALA A 92 11.05 1.29 -19.23
C ALA A 92 9.86 1.55 -18.26
N GLU A 93 10.00 2.49 -17.31
CA GLU A 93 8.89 2.89 -16.44
C GLU A 93 7.87 3.77 -17.14
N ARG A 94 8.28 4.48 -18.20
CA ARG A 94 7.39 5.28 -19.05
C ARG A 94 6.56 4.44 -20.00
N ALA A 95 7.11 3.34 -20.49
CA ALA A 95 6.43 2.42 -21.39
C ALA A 95 5.32 1.57 -20.72
N ARG A 96 5.19 1.58 -19.38
CA ARG A 96 4.14 0.82 -18.68
C ARG A 96 2.79 1.56 -18.73
N SER A 97 1.68 0.81 -18.78
CA SER A 97 0.33 1.36 -18.62
C SER A 97 0.13 2.02 -17.25
N GLY A 98 -0.69 3.07 -17.21
CA GLY A 98 -1.00 3.85 -16.02
C GLY A 98 -2.01 3.16 -15.12
N ALA A 99 -1.79 3.23 -13.80
CA ALA A 99 -2.76 2.82 -12.80
C ALA A 99 -2.64 3.76 -11.59
N SER A 100 -2.77 5.07 -11.85
CA SER A 100 -2.59 6.10 -10.82
C SER A 100 -3.85 6.44 -10.06
N PHE A 101 -5.03 6.14 -10.62
CA PHE A 101 -6.32 6.51 -10.04
C PHE A 101 -7.29 5.33 -10.01
N PRO A 102 -8.00 5.10 -8.90
CA PRO A 102 -7.88 5.79 -7.61
C PRO A 102 -6.67 5.28 -6.78
N SER A 103 -6.29 6.05 -5.76
CA SER A 103 -5.16 5.71 -4.88
C SER A 103 -5.50 4.53 -3.97
N GLY A 104 -4.80 3.41 -4.13
CA GLY A 104 -4.96 2.24 -3.26
C GLY A 104 -4.62 2.51 -1.79
N HIS A 105 -3.61 3.34 -1.51
CA HIS A 105 -3.26 3.73 -0.14
C HIS A 105 -4.35 4.56 0.52
N THR A 106 -4.97 5.47 -0.22
CA THR A 106 -6.09 6.27 0.27
C THR A 106 -7.28 5.37 0.58
N ASN A 107 -7.61 4.47 -0.36
CA ASN A 107 -8.69 3.50 -0.18
C ASN A 107 -8.51 2.66 1.09
N ASN A 108 -7.36 2.00 1.24
CA ASN A 108 -7.10 1.14 2.39
C ASN A 108 -7.10 1.91 3.71
N ASN A 109 -6.53 3.12 3.75
CA ASN A 109 -6.53 3.94 4.96
C ASN A 109 -7.95 4.39 5.35
N THR A 110 -8.80 4.74 4.38
CA THR A 110 -10.20 5.12 4.66
C THR A 110 -11.04 3.95 5.16
N VAL A 111 -10.77 2.72 4.69
CA VAL A 111 -11.50 1.53 5.17
C VAL A 111 -11.10 1.14 6.59
N ILE A 112 -9.86 1.45 6.98
CA ILE A 112 -9.31 1.10 8.31
C ILE A 112 -9.58 2.18 9.36
N ALA A 113 -9.66 3.46 8.97
CA ALA A 113 -9.89 4.62 9.85
C ALA A 113 -11.35 4.72 10.32
#